data_AF-A0A229UWQ1-F1
#
_entry.id   AF-A0A229UWQ1-F1
#
_cell.length_a   1.000
_cell.length_b   1.000
_cell.length_c   1.000
_cell.angle_alpha   90.00
_cell.angle_beta   90.00
_cell.angle_gamma   90.00
#
_symmetry.space_group_name_H-M   'P 1'
#
loop_
_entity.id
_entity.type
_entity.pdbx_description
1 polymer ?
#
loop_
_entity_poly.entity_id
_entity_poly.type
_entity_poly.pdbx_seq_one_letter_code
_entity_poly.pdbx_strand_id
1 'polypeptide(L)'
;MNDILQRAGKSVVSVKRCWAVTFMTAAVLCLSAIATAEASSHEVRVHLPAFPVSVNAYSPLVEYNPYPPIVYQDVTYLPMTWDNSQRLGLRLDWNEREGLSIRQEDGKSQPEAGPETGEKVNDLNQTYQAQLADYPVSVNGKQVHNDEEPYPILSFRGITYFPLTWRFAHDEFGWATAWNAVQGFRLISGNNAYIMRGIVTDDESHLYVSTNLYGTIKIPKSLTGMLEAASDEVNTPHTQDQGLRVMEKHPEAQSGQTRMEGDAILLGQVKLLSIHSLLSEANASIPSRTFTEQDMELEDTVIPLGASRLIRISTSLPGLGSILLLEHAGQVTSLDHNLFYRLVSASDGSYWFSSAYKQSETHTYYSRHEQHLWHIDKAGNVRSIHELLGAPMIRVLTGLRDGSVLVLASDNDWDGTAADVVQVQADGTAQKLYSNVKGKVYADSSGKLYMLSPEQNRIHMLGSERTVELTEKMIFQTANGQPQMIPSITANR
;
A
#
# COMPACT_ATOMS: atom_id res chain seq x y z
N MET A 1 3.74 -90.01 15.26
CA MET A 1 4.18 -90.15 16.66
C MET A 1 3.00 -89.74 17.52
N ASN A 2 2.46 -90.74 18.22
CA ASN A 2 1.32 -90.76 19.13
C ASN A 2 -0.10 -90.49 18.58
N ASP A 3 -0.90 -91.51 18.86
CA ASP A 3 -2.25 -91.88 18.47
C ASP A 3 -3.16 -91.70 19.71
N ILE A 4 -4.42 -92.18 19.64
CA ILE A 4 -5.30 -92.57 20.78
C ILE A 4 -6.15 -91.42 21.41
N LEU A 5 -7.49 -91.46 21.56
CA LEU A 5 -8.53 -92.49 21.40
C LEU A 5 -9.96 -91.85 21.47
N GLN A 6 -10.94 -92.44 20.74
CA GLN A 6 -12.33 -92.85 21.13
C GLN A 6 -13.19 -91.94 22.05
N ARG A 7 -14.54 -91.83 22.00
CA ARG A 7 -15.61 -92.78 21.64
C ARG A 7 -16.98 -92.07 21.71
N ALA A 8 -18.00 -92.62 21.04
CA ALA A 8 -19.40 -92.19 21.07
C ALA A 8 -20.24 -92.81 22.21
N GLY A 9 -21.32 -92.12 22.62
CA GLY A 9 -22.53 -92.65 23.27
C GLY A 9 -23.74 -91.80 22.82
N LYS A 10 -24.72 -92.31 22.08
CA LYS A 10 -25.88 -93.20 22.38
C LYS A 10 -27.06 -92.51 23.10
N SER A 11 -28.24 -92.85 22.56
CA SER A 11 -29.63 -92.77 23.08
C SER A 11 -30.44 -91.49 22.76
N VAL A 12 -31.74 -91.47 22.49
CA VAL A 12 -32.75 -92.34 21.81
C VAL A 12 -34.13 -91.69 22.12
N VAL A 13 -35.00 -91.52 21.10
CA VAL A 13 -36.50 -91.49 21.17
C VAL A 13 -37.15 -90.27 21.87
N SER A 14 -38.26 -89.64 21.46
CA SER A 14 -39.27 -89.80 20.39
C SER A 14 -40.29 -88.62 20.52
N VAL A 15 -40.85 -88.07 19.43
CA VAL A 15 -42.17 -88.38 18.82
C VAL A 15 -43.32 -87.39 19.16
N LYS A 16 -43.85 -86.81 18.07
CA LYS A 16 -45.26 -86.37 17.79
C LYS A 16 -45.82 -85.22 18.63
N ARG A 17 -46.75 -84.38 18.17
CA ARG A 17 -47.41 -83.93 16.92
C ARG A 17 -48.48 -82.97 17.47
N CYS A 18 -48.76 -81.83 16.81
CA CYS A 18 -50.15 -81.37 16.59
C CYS A 18 -50.19 -80.04 15.86
N TRP A 19 -51.21 -79.93 15.02
CA TRP A 19 -51.40 -78.96 13.96
C TRP A 19 -52.14 -77.71 14.47
N ALA A 20 -51.93 -76.56 13.82
CA ALA A 20 -53.01 -75.66 13.45
C ALA A 20 -52.58 -74.77 12.28
N VAL A 21 -53.47 -74.73 11.29
CA VAL A 21 -53.43 -74.05 9.98
C VAL A 21 -53.74 -72.55 10.15
N THR A 22 -53.66 -71.80 9.03
CA THR A 22 -54.06 -70.39 8.73
C THR A 22 -52.88 -69.40 8.83
N PHE A 23 -52.43 -68.72 7.77
CA PHE A 23 -53.17 -67.90 6.80
C PHE A 23 -52.45 -67.76 5.44
N MET A 24 -53.27 -67.75 4.38
CA MET A 24 -53.00 -67.27 3.02
C MET A 24 -52.19 -65.97 2.96
N THR A 25 -51.23 -65.87 2.02
CA THR A 25 -51.21 -64.85 0.95
C THR A 25 -49.95 -65.01 0.07
N ALA A 26 -49.94 -66.06 -0.76
CA ALA A 26 -49.00 -66.18 -1.87
C ALA A 26 -49.63 -65.55 -3.12
N ALA A 27 -49.60 -64.22 -3.26
CA ALA A 27 -50.04 -63.54 -4.49
C ALA A 27 -49.65 -62.04 -4.60
N VAL A 28 -48.47 -61.58 -4.16
CA VAL A 28 -47.90 -60.28 -4.63
C VAL A 28 -46.37 -60.34 -4.50
N LEU A 29 -45.68 -60.97 -5.46
CA LEU A 29 -44.21 -60.93 -5.54
C LEU A 29 -43.71 -60.53 -6.94
N CYS A 30 -44.53 -59.77 -7.67
CA CYS A 30 -44.18 -59.23 -8.98
C CYS A 30 -44.76 -57.82 -9.12
N LEU A 31 -44.22 -56.82 -8.40
CA LEU A 31 -44.28 -55.39 -8.74
C LEU A 31 -43.49 -54.60 -7.69
N SER A 32 -42.73 -53.61 -8.16
CA SER A 32 -41.86 -52.67 -7.42
C SER A 32 -40.42 -53.09 -7.10
N ALA A 33 -39.68 -53.53 -8.13
CA ALA A 33 -38.31 -53.06 -8.28
C ALA A 33 -38.34 -51.86 -9.25
N ILE A 34 -38.80 -50.71 -8.74
CA ILE A 34 -38.42 -49.44 -9.37
C ILE A 34 -36.97 -49.27 -8.93
N ALA A 35 -36.03 -49.64 -9.80
CA ALA A 35 -34.69 -49.11 -9.70
C ALA A 35 -34.85 -47.60 -9.87
N THR A 36 -34.77 -46.87 -8.75
CA THR A 36 -34.41 -45.46 -8.82
C THR A 36 -33.10 -45.43 -9.59
N ALA A 37 -33.12 -44.86 -10.80
CA ALA A 37 -31.89 -44.41 -11.42
C ALA A 37 -31.30 -43.42 -10.42
N GLU A 38 -30.31 -43.88 -9.64
CA GLU A 38 -29.43 -42.97 -8.93
C GLU A 38 -28.83 -42.10 -10.03
N ALA A 39 -29.23 -40.83 -10.07
CA ALA A 39 -28.46 -39.82 -10.76
C ALA A 39 -27.04 -39.98 -10.19
N SER A 40 -26.12 -40.46 -11.01
CA SER A 40 -24.73 -40.58 -10.63
C SER A 40 -24.22 -39.16 -10.46
N SER A 41 -24.38 -38.61 -9.25
CA SER A 41 -23.62 -37.47 -8.82
C SER A 41 -22.17 -37.96 -8.84
N HIS A 42 -21.41 -37.44 -9.79
CA HIS A 42 -20.01 -37.81 -9.91
C HIS A 42 -19.30 -37.20 -8.70
N GLU A 43 -19.15 -38.01 -7.65
CA GLU A 43 -18.43 -37.62 -6.45
C GLU A 43 -16.94 -37.47 -6.76
N VAL A 44 -16.35 -36.39 -6.27
CA VAL A 44 -14.92 -36.09 -6.42
C VAL A 44 -14.30 -35.80 -5.07
N ARG A 45 -13.04 -36.21 -4.92
CA ARG A 45 -12.23 -35.94 -3.73
C ARG A 45 -11.59 -34.57 -3.84
N VAL A 46 -11.74 -33.76 -2.80
CA VAL A 46 -11.18 -32.41 -2.69
C VAL A 46 -10.42 -32.25 -1.38
N HIS A 47 -9.50 -31.29 -1.34
CA HIS A 47 -8.70 -30.98 -0.16
C HIS A 47 -8.82 -29.50 0.19
N LEU A 48 -8.44 -29.12 1.40
CA LEU A 48 -8.24 -27.71 1.73
C LEU A 48 -6.89 -27.24 1.16
N PRO A 49 -6.76 -25.97 0.71
CA PRO A 49 -5.49 -25.43 0.27
C PRO A 49 -4.42 -25.53 1.36
N ALA A 50 -3.25 -26.05 1.01
CA ALA A 50 -2.07 -26.04 1.89
C ALA A 50 -1.32 -24.69 1.86
N PHE A 51 -1.93 -23.68 1.28
CA PHE A 51 -1.39 -22.33 1.08
C PHE A 51 -2.48 -21.29 1.33
N PRO A 52 -2.11 -20.04 1.70
CA PRO A 52 -3.09 -18.98 1.89
C PRO A 52 -3.87 -18.69 0.59
N VAL A 53 -5.15 -18.35 0.74
CA VAL A 53 -5.99 -17.88 -0.37
C VAL A 53 -6.58 -16.53 0.05
N SER A 54 -6.37 -15.48 -0.75
CA SER A 54 -6.92 -14.14 -0.47
C SER A 54 -7.75 -13.58 -1.62
N VAL A 55 -8.88 -12.94 -1.29
CA VAL A 55 -9.86 -12.33 -2.20
C VAL A 55 -10.06 -10.86 -1.81
N ASN A 56 -9.65 -9.89 -2.65
CA ASN A 56 -9.76 -8.45 -2.33
C ASN A 56 -9.26 -8.11 -0.91
N ALA A 57 -8.08 -8.63 -0.55
CA ALA A 57 -7.44 -8.58 0.78
C ALA A 57 -8.11 -9.38 1.92
N TYR A 58 -9.30 -9.96 1.72
CA TYR A 58 -9.88 -10.91 2.65
C TYR A 58 -9.17 -12.27 2.56
N SER A 59 -8.63 -12.76 3.67
CA SER A 59 -8.01 -14.08 3.78
C SER A 59 -8.79 -14.91 4.81
N PRO A 60 -9.67 -15.83 4.38
CA PRO A 60 -10.42 -16.66 5.32
C PRO A 60 -9.48 -17.57 6.11
N LEU A 61 -9.75 -17.74 7.42
CA LEU A 61 -9.17 -18.82 8.21
C LEU A 61 -9.89 -20.11 7.81
N VAL A 62 -9.24 -20.92 6.99
CA VAL A 62 -9.85 -22.11 6.38
C VAL A 62 -10.34 -23.12 7.41
N GLU A 63 -9.77 -23.12 8.62
CA GLU A 63 -10.18 -23.95 9.75
C GLU A 63 -11.58 -23.57 10.26
N TYR A 64 -11.92 -22.28 10.22
CA TYR A 64 -13.17 -21.75 10.80
C TYR A 64 -14.17 -21.27 9.75
N ASN A 65 -13.84 -21.38 8.46
CA ASN A 65 -14.77 -21.02 7.40
C ASN A 65 -15.72 -22.20 7.09
N PRO A 66 -17.05 -22.06 7.18
CA PRO A 66 -18.00 -23.12 6.83
C PRO A 66 -17.92 -23.53 5.34
N TYR A 67 -17.50 -22.60 4.48
CA TYR A 67 -17.32 -22.74 3.05
C TYR A 67 -15.88 -22.29 2.67
N PRO A 68 -14.84 -23.04 3.09
CA PRO A 68 -13.48 -22.66 2.77
C PRO A 68 -13.22 -22.87 1.27
N PRO A 69 -12.27 -22.15 0.64
CA PRO A 69 -11.75 -22.56 -0.65
C PRO A 69 -11.31 -24.03 -0.61
N ILE A 70 -11.47 -24.73 -1.73
CA ILE A 70 -11.08 -26.15 -1.87
C ILE A 70 -10.12 -26.32 -3.05
N VAL A 71 -9.40 -27.44 -3.09
CA VAL A 71 -8.51 -27.80 -4.20
C VAL A 71 -8.98 -29.11 -4.81
N TYR A 72 -9.16 -29.10 -6.14
CA TYR A 72 -9.47 -30.27 -6.95
C TYR A 72 -8.53 -30.28 -8.16
N GLN A 73 -7.83 -31.39 -8.38
CA GLN A 73 -6.85 -31.53 -9.46
C GLN A 73 -5.88 -30.34 -9.56
N ASP A 74 -5.31 -29.95 -8.42
CA ASP A 74 -4.37 -28.83 -8.26
C ASP A 74 -4.91 -27.44 -8.63
N VAL A 75 -6.23 -27.31 -8.86
CA VAL A 75 -6.91 -26.02 -9.07
C VAL A 75 -7.64 -25.60 -7.80
N THR A 76 -7.47 -24.33 -7.41
CA THR A 76 -8.23 -23.73 -6.32
C THR A 76 -9.63 -23.37 -6.78
N TYR A 77 -10.62 -23.68 -5.94
CA TYR A 77 -12.03 -23.41 -6.16
C TYR A 77 -12.54 -22.47 -5.09
N LEU A 78 -13.30 -21.45 -5.51
CA LEU A 78 -13.86 -20.44 -4.62
C LEU A 78 -15.37 -20.67 -4.44
N PRO A 79 -15.91 -20.60 -3.21
CA PRO A 79 -17.34 -20.71 -2.98
C PRO A 79 -18.06 -19.45 -3.48
N MET A 80 -19.13 -19.63 -4.25
CA MET A 80 -20.04 -18.57 -4.67
C MET A 80 -21.11 -18.31 -3.60
N THR A 81 -20.67 -18.04 -2.37
CA THR A 81 -21.54 -17.58 -1.28
C THR A 81 -21.99 -16.14 -1.51
N TRP A 82 -22.99 -15.69 -0.76
CA TRP A 82 -23.44 -14.30 -0.85
C TRP A 82 -22.29 -13.32 -0.53
N ASP A 83 -21.53 -13.54 0.54
CA ASP A 83 -20.42 -12.67 0.95
C ASP A 83 -19.31 -12.63 -0.10
N ASN A 84 -18.84 -13.79 -0.61
CA ASN A 84 -17.82 -13.80 -1.66
C ASN A 84 -18.33 -13.12 -2.93
N SER A 85 -19.61 -13.28 -3.26
CA SER A 85 -20.20 -12.61 -4.41
C SER A 85 -20.21 -11.09 -4.26
N GLN A 86 -20.57 -10.58 -3.07
CA GLN A 86 -20.45 -9.15 -2.79
C GLN A 86 -19.00 -8.69 -2.85
N ARG A 87 -18.05 -9.41 -2.23
CA ARG A 87 -16.61 -9.09 -2.31
C ARG A 87 -16.13 -8.97 -3.75
N LEU A 88 -16.55 -9.90 -4.61
CA LEU A 88 -16.07 -10.01 -5.98
C LEU A 88 -16.81 -9.08 -6.95
N GLY A 89 -17.91 -8.46 -6.53
CA GLY A 89 -18.78 -7.69 -7.43
C GLY A 89 -19.54 -8.59 -8.40
N LEU A 90 -20.06 -9.72 -7.89
CA LEU A 90 -20.88 -10.65 -8.62
C LEU A 90 -22.34 -10.55 -8.18
N ARG A 91 -23.25 -10.65 -9.14
CA ARG A 91 -24.67 -10.86 -8.91
C ARG A 91 -25.03 -12.32 -9.21
N LEU A 92 -25.73 -12.92 -8.25
CA LEU A 92 -26.23 -14.29 -8.32
C LEU A 92 -27.75 -14.23 -8.40
N ASP A 93 -28.32 -14.89 -9.39
CA ASP A 93 -29.76 -15.12 -9.51
C ASP A 93 -29.99 -16.63 -9.62
N TRP A 94 -31.00 -17.17 -8.93
CA TRP A 94 -31.38 -18.58 -9.00
C TRP A 94 -32.82 -18.75 -9.45
N ASN A 95 -33.06 -19.71 -10.34
CA ASN A 95 -34.39 -20.15 -10.74
C ASN A 95 -34.41 -21.68 -10.92
N GLU A 96 -35.48 -22.35 -10.51
CA GLU A 96 -35.62 -23.81 -10.65
C GLU A 96 -35.48 -24.31 -12.09
N ARG A 97 -35.90 -23.52 -13.09
CA ARG A 97 -35.82 -23.88 -14.52
C ARG A 97 -34.47 -23.53 -15.14
N GLU A 98 -33.95 -22.35 -14.84
CA GLU A 98 -32.75 -21.79 -15.51
C GLU A 98 -31.46 -22.03 -14.71
N GLY A 99 -31.59 -22.58 -13.50
CA GLY A 99 -30.47 -22.86 -12.59
C GLY A 99 -29.83 -21.59 -12.04
N LEU A 100 -28.50 -21.62 -11.87
CA LEU A 100 -27.71 -20.51 -11.36
C LEU A 100 -27.28 -19.58 -12.49
N SER A 101 -27.57 -18.29 -12.38
CA SER A 101 -27.01 -17.23 -13.22
C SER A 101 -26.06 -16.39 -12.41
N ILE A 102 -24.80 -16.29 -12.86
CA ILE A 102 -23.78 -15.42 -12.29
C ILE A 102 -23.44 -14.33 -13.30
N ARG A 103 -23.42 -13.08 -12.88
CA ARG A 103 -23.02 -11.94 -13.73
C ARG A 103 -22.08 -11.03 -12.98
N GLN A 104 -21.11 -10.49 -13.69
CA GLN A 104 -20.26 -9.43 -13.18
C GLN A 104 -21.06 -8.13 -13.05
N GLU A 105 -20.92 -7.45 -11.91
CA GLU A 105 -21.41 -6.10 -11.67
C GLU A 105 -20.22 -5.16 -11.44
N ASP A 106 -19.69 -4.61 -12.52
CA ASP A 106 -18.54 -3.71 -12.48
C ASP A 106 -18.74 -2.55 -11.51
N GLY A 107 -17.70 -2.28 -10.70
CA GLY A 107 -17.70 -1.19 -9.73
C GLY A 107 -18.58 -1.42 -8.49
N LYS A 108 -19.15 -2.61 -8.30
CA LYS A 108 -19.98 -2.94 -7.12
C LYS A 108 -19.35 -3.91 -6.13
N SER A 109 -18.06 -4.20 -6.24
CA SER A 109 -17.34 -5.01 -5.24
C SER A 109 -17.41 -4.37 -3.86
N GLN A 110 -17.69 -5.16 -2.83
CA GLN A 110 -17.69 -4.77 -1.42
C GLN A 110 -16.61 -5.57 -0.66
N PRO A 111 -15.34 -5.12 -0.67
CA PRO A 111 -14.23 -5.86 -0.06
C PRO A 111 -14.43 -6.17 1.43
N GLU A 112 -15.24 -5.37 2.13
CA GLU A 112 -15.52 -5.47 3.57
C GLU A 112 -16.75 -6.31 3.92
N ALA A 113 -17.29 -7.12 3.00
CA ALA A 113 -18.38 -8.04 3.33
C ALA A 113 -18.05 -8.90 4.58
N GLY A 114 -19.06 -9.46 5.25
CA GLY A 114 -18.88 -10.10 6.56
C GLY A 114 -17.92 -11.31 6.51
N PRO A 115 -17.16 -11.59 7.58
CA PRO A 115 -16.37 -12.81 7.64
C PRO A 115 -17.30 -14.03 7.73
N GLU A 116 -16.98 -15.07 6.96
CA GLU A 116 -17.68 -16.35 7.07
C GLU A 116 -17.02 -17.19 8.17
N THR A 117 -17.52 -17.07 9.41
CA THR A 117 -17.02 -17.87 10.54
C THR A 117 -18.10 -18.82 11.04
N GLY A 118 -17.75 -20.10 11.17
CA GLY A 118 -18.60 -21.15 11.71
C GLY A 118 -18.02 -21.80 12.96
N GLU A 119 -18.87 -22.48 13.71
CA GLU A 119 -18.45 -23.21 14.94
C GLU A 119 -17.67 -24.49 14.64
N LYS A 120 -17.77 -25.02 13.40
CA LYS A 120 -17.13 -26.26 13.00
C LYS A 120 -15.70 -26.02 12.54
N VAL A 121 -14.76 -26.66 13.22
CA VAL A 121 -13.34 -26.69 12.81
C VAL A 121 -13.17 -27.68 11.66
N ASN A 122 -12.67 -27.22 10.51
CA ASN A 122 -12.27 -28.08 9.41
C ASN A 122 -10.91 -28.74 9.72
N ASP A 123 -10.73 -29.98 9.31
CA ASP A 123 -9.46 -30.71 9.42
C ASP A 123 -8.63 -30.49 8.16
N LEU A 124 -7.49 -29.81 8.31
CA LEU A 124 -6.56 -29.46 7.24
C LEU A 124 -5.97 -30.68 6.52
N ASN A 125 -5.92 -31.83 7.19
CA ASN A 125 -5.34 -33.06 6.63
C ASN A 125 -6.40 -34.01 6.06
N GLN A 126 -7.67 -33.66 6.20
CA GLN A 126 -8.77 -34.50 5.75
C GLN A 126 -9.03 -34.30 4.25
N THR A 127 -9.36 -35.42 3.58
CA THR A 127 -9.98 -35.38 2.25
C THR A 127 -11.48 -35.25 2.40
N TYR A 128 -12.08 -34.36 1.63
CA TYR A 128 -13.51 -34.12 1.59
C TYR A 128 -14.12 -34.64 0.29
N GLN A 129 -15.44 -34.89 0.31
CA GLN A 129 -16.20 -35.24 -0.89
C GLN A 129 -16.99 -34.01 -1.36
N ALA A 130 -16.86 -33.71 -2.65
CA ALA A 130 -17.69 -32.77 -3.39
C ALA A 130 -18.40 -33.51 -4.54
N GLN A 131 -19.38 -32.87 -5.16
CA GLN A 131 -20.09 -33.40 -6.32
C GLN A 131 -19.91 -32.47 -7.50
N LEU A 132 -20.02 -32.97 -8.72
CA LEU A 132 -20.25 -32.08 -9.86
C LEU A 132 -21.58 -31.34 -9.66
N ALA A 133 -21.63 -30.05 -9.98
CA ALA A 133 -22.91 -29.34 -10.05
C ALA A 133 -23.76 -29.95 -11.17
N ASP A 134 -24.96 -30.43 -10.81
CA ASP A 134 -25.89 -31.18 -11.67
C ASP A 134 -27.08 -30.33 -12.15
N TYR A 135 -27.02 -29.02 -11.92
CA TYR A 135 -28.00 -28.03 -12.36
C TYR A 135 -27.40 -27.09 -13.42
N PRO A 136 -28.24 -26.45 -14.26
CA PRO A 136 -27.76 -25.48 -15.24
C PRO A 136 -27.02 -24.31 -14.56
N VAL A 137 -25.89 -23.91 -15.13
CA VAL A 137 -25.16 -22.71 -14.70
C VAL A 137 -24.91 -21.82 -15.91
N SER A 138 -25.17 -20.52 -15.78
CA SER A 138 -24.82 -19.52 -16.77
C SER A 138 -23.93 -18.44 -16.16
N VAL A 139 -22.94 -18.00 -16.93
CA VAL A 139 -21.96 -16.96 -16.55
C VAL A 139 -22.02 -15.86 -17.60
N ASN A 140 -22.30 -14.63 -17.16
CA ASN A 140 -22.48 -13.46 -18.03
C ASN A 140 -23.43 -13.72 -19.22
N GLY A 141 -24.49 -14.50 -18.97
CA GLY A 141 -25.50 -14.86 -19.98
C GLY A 141 -25.11 -16.01 -20.92
N LYS A 142 -23.92 -16.62 -20.75
CA LYS A 142 -23.49 -17.81 -21.49
C LYS A 142 -23.76 -19.05 -20.67
N GLN A 143 -24.37 -20.07 -21.27
CA GLN A 143 -24.54 -21.37 -20.63
C GLN A 143 -23.18 -22.08 -20.48
N VAL A 144 -22.95 -22.70 -19.32
CA VAL A 144 -21.76 -23.53 -19.07
C VAL A 144 -22.13 -25.00 -19.28
N HIS A 145 -21.35 -25.70 -20.12
CA HIS A 145 -21.43 -27.13 -20.32
C HIS A 145 -20.50 -27.84 -19.33
N ASN A 146 -20.99 -28.03 -18.10
CA ASN A 146 -20.14 -28.41 -16.96
C ASN A 146 -19.40 -29.75 -17.13
N ASP A 147 -20.01 -30.68 -17.85
CA ASP A 147 -19.48 -32.00 -18.19
C ASP A 147 -18.36 -31.97 -19.23
N GLU A 148 -18.26 -30.90 -20.00
CA GLU A 148 -17.19 -30.67 -20.99
C GLU A 148 -16.01 -29.88 -20.40
N GLU A 149 -16.13 -29.40 -19.16
CA GLU A 149 -15.10 -28.62 -18.50
C GLU A 149 -13.94 -29.51 -18.00
N PRO A 150 -12.67 -29.14 -18.26
CA PRO A 150 -11.54 -29.85 -17.68
C PRO A 150 -11.54 -29.75 -16.15
N TYR A 151 -12.03 -28.62 -15.63
CA TYR A 151 -12.22 -28.34 -14.22
C TYR A 151 -13.70 -27.99 -14.02
N PRO A 152 -14.57 -28.98 -13.74
CA PRO A 152 -16.00 -28.75 -13.63
C PRO A 152 -16.32 -27.92 -12.38
N ILE A 153 -17.40 -27.15 -12.45
CA ILE A 153 -18.06 -26.50 -11.32
C ILE A 153 -18.52 -27.58 -10.35
N LEU A 154 -18.20 -27.38 -9.07
CA LEU A 154 -18.49 -28.34 -8.00
C LEU A 154 -19.60 -27.82 -7.09
N SER A 155 -20.30 -28.74 -6.44
CA SER A 155 -21.15 -28.52 -5.29
C SER A 155 -20.47 -29.10 -4.06
N PHE A 156 -20.18 -28.26 -3.07
CA PHE A 156 -19.60 -28.68 -1.79
C PHE A 156 -20.37 -28.05 -0.65
N ARG A 157 -20.88 -28.89 0.27
CA ARG A 157 -21.74 -28.46 1.40
C ARG A 157 -22.96 -27.64 0.95
N GLY A 158 -23.52 -27.97 -0.23
CA GLY A 158 -24.70 -27.29 -0.79
C GLY A 158 -24.42 -25.93 -1.42
N ILE A 159 -23.15 -25.54 -1.59
CA ILE A 159 -22.73 -24.30 -2.24
C ILE A 159 -22.02 -24.62 -3.56
N THR A 160 -22.22 -23.77 -4.57
CA THR A 160 -21.52 -23.83 -5.86
C THR A 160 -20.10 -23.30 -5.72
N TYR A 161 -19.13 -24.05 -6.24
CA TYR A 161 -17.71 -23.70 -6.22
C TYR A 161 -17.20 -23.53 -7.64
N PHE A 162 -16.64 -22.36 -7.93
CA PHE A 162 -16.07 -22.05 -9.23
C PHE A 162 -14.56 -22.33 -9.27
N PRO A 163 -14.06 -22.99 -10.32
CA PRO A 163 -12.63 -23.16 -10.50
C PRO A 163 -11.99 -21.81 -10.82
N LEU A 164 -10.92 -21.45 -10.11
CA LEU A 164 -10.12 -20.25 -10.38
C LEU A 164 -9.14 -20.47 -11.55
N THR A 165 -9.67 -20.98 -12.66
CA THR A 165 -8.96 -21.11 -13.93
C THR A 165 -8.90 -19.77 -14.65
N TRP A 166 -7.97 -19.62 -15.60
CA TRP A 166 -7.89 -18.43 -16.45
C TRP A 166 -9.22 -18.12 -17.15
N ARG A 167 -9.92 -19.15 -17.66
CA ARG A 167 -11.22 -18.98 -18.31
C ARG A 167 -12.24 -18.28 -17.41
N PHE A 168 -12.41 -18.73 -16.17
CA PHE A 168 -13.39 -18.09 -15.29
C PHE A 168 -12.86 -16.82 -14.66
N ALA A 169 -11.69 -16.87 -14.01
CA ALA A 169 -11.16 -15.74 -13.26
C ALA A 169 -10.82 -14.55 -14.18
N HIS A 170 -10.12 -14.79 -15.29
CA HIS A 170 -9.70 -13.72 -16.21
C HIS A 170 -10.72 -13.50 -17.33
N ASP A 171 -11.07 -14.51 -18.12
CA ASP A 171 -11.85 -14.27 -19.35
C ASP A 171 -13.33 -13.95 -19.09
N GLU A 172 -13.97 -14.62 -18.12
CA GLU A 172 -15.37 -14.35 -17.78
C GLU A 172 -15.53 -13.26 -16.73
N PHE A 173 -14.71 -13.22 -15.67
CA PHE A 173 -14.89 -12.24 -14.58
C PHE A 173 -13.90 -11.07 -14.58
N GLY A 174 -12.90 -11.07 -15.47
CA GLY A 174 -11.94 -9.97 -15.57
C GLY A 174 -11.10 -9.74 -14.32
N TRP A 175 -10.97 -10.71 -13.41
CA TRP A 175 -10.16 -10.61 -12.20
C TRP A 175 -8.67 -10.71 -12.51
N ALA A 176 -7.85 -10.15 -11.62
CA ALA A 176 -6.41 -10.36 -11.64
C ALA A 176 -6.02 -11.36 -10.56
N THR A 177 -5.20 -12.35 -10.91
CA THR A 177 -4.73 -13.40 -10.00
C THR A 177 -3.22 -13.41 -9.91
N ALA A 178 -2.68 -13.68 -8.73
CA ALA A 178 -1.26 -13.86 -8.48
C ALA A 178 -1.01 -15.05 -7.57
N TRP A 179 0.17 -15.67 -7.72
CA TRP A 179 0.62 -16.74 -6.85
C TRP A 179 2.09 -16.56 -6.50
N ASN A 180 2.44 -16.73 -5.23
CA ASN A 180 3.81 -16.96 -4.81
C ASN A 180 3.86 -17.89 -3.59
N ALA A 181 5.03 -18.47 -3.32
CA ALA A 181 5.18 -19.47 -2.26
C ALA A 181 4.94 -18.94 -0.83
N VAL A 182 5.02 -17.61 -0.63
CA VAL A 182 4.90 -16.99 0.71
C VAL A 182 3.46 -16.57 1.00
N GLN A 183 2.82 -15.89 0.04
CA GLN A 183 1.49 -15.31 0.17
C GLN A 183 0.38 -16.20 -0.40
N GLY A 184 0.73 -17.32 -1.03
CA GLY A 184 -0.21 -18.25 -1.63
C GLY A 184 -0.94 -17.67 -2.85
N PHE A 185 -2.19 -18.07 -3.03
CA PHE A 185 -3.03 -17.61 -4.13
C PHE A 185 -3.77 -16.33 -3.76
N ARG A 186 -3.69 -15.32 -4.61
CA ARG A 186 -4.32 -14.01 -4.39
C ARG A 186 -5.13 -13.62 -5.60
N LEU A 187 -6.29 -13.03 -5.39
CA LEU A 187 -7.07 -12.43 -6.46
C LEU A 187 -7.66 -11.10 -6.05
N ILE A 188 -7.82 -10.22 -7.04
CA ILE A 188 -8.60 -9.00 -6.91
C ILE A 188 -9.58 -8.85 -8.07
N SER A 189 -10.77 -8.34 -7.75
CA SER A 189 -11.80 -8.03 -8.75
C SER A 189 -11.95 -6.53 -9.03
N GLY A 190 -11.54 -5.69 -8.08
CA GLY A 190 -11.71 -4.24 -8.11
C GLY A 190 -10.77 -3.50 -9.07
N ASN A 191 -11.08 -2.21 -9.27
CA ASN A 191 -10.20 -1.25 -9.93
C ASN A 191 -10.17 0.05 -9.12
N ASN A 192 -9.75 -0.08 -7.86
CA ASN A 192 -9.73 1.02 -6.90
C ASN A 192 -8.82 2.15 -7.38
N ALA A 193 -9.26 3.39 -7.15
CA ALA A 193 -8.43 4.58 -7.23
C ALA A 193 -7.59 4.74 -5.97
N TYR A 194 -6.69 5.73 -5.93
CA TYR A 194 -5.82 6.03 -4.79
C TYR A 194 -4.92 4.85 -4.39
N ILE A 195 -4.51 4.02 -5.34
CA ILE A 195 -3.54 2.96 -5.10
C ILE A 195 -2.15 3.55 -5.05
N MET A 196 -1.79 4.41 -6.00
CA MET A 196 -0.49 5.09 -6.00
C MET A 196 -0.49 6.26 -5.01
N ARG A 197 0.34 6.14 -3.96
CA ARG A 197 0.45 7.13 -2.88
C ARG A 197 1.36 8.29 -3.25
N GLY A 198 2.48 8.02 -3.93
CA GLY A 198 3.46 9.03 -4.29
C GLY A 198 4.76 8.44 -4.82
N ILE A 199 5.48 9.22 -5.62
CA ILE A 199 6.85 8.92 -6.05
C ILE A 199 7.76 9.17 -4.85
N VAL A 200 8.49 8.14 -4.42
CA VAL A 200 9.35 8.19 -3.22
C VAL A 200 10.81 8.46 -3.57
N THR A 201 11.29 7.95 -4.69
CA THR A 201 12.66 8.15 -5.18
C THR A 201 12.76 7.80 -6.68
N ASP A 202 13.92 8.00 -7.27
CA ASP A 202 14.23 7.68 -8.65
C ASP A 202 15.66 7.15 -8.83
N ASP A 203 15.90 6.42 -9.91
CA ASP A 203 17.24 6.07 -10.40
C ASP A 203 17.46 6.61 -11.82
N GLU A 204 18.52 6.18 -12.51
CA GLU A 204 18.83 6.63 -13.87
C GLU A 204 17.67 6.44 -14.87
N SER A 205 16.80 5.45 -14.64
CA SER A 205 15.80 4.99 -15.60
C SER A 205 14.39 4.82 -15.05
N HIS A 206 14.21 4.70 -13.73
CA HIS A 206 12.92 4.41 -13.10
C HIS A 206 12.54 5.41 -12.02
N LEU A 207 11.23 5.60 -11.87
CA LEU A 207 10.57 6.17 -10.72
C LEU A 207 10.15 5.03 -9.79
N TYR A 208 10.35 5.20 -8.49
CA TYR A 208 9.85 4.29 -7.46
C TYR A 208 8.58 4.89 -6.87
N VAL A 209 7.46 4.21 -7.06
CA VAL A 209 6.14 4.69 -6.66
C VAL A 209 5.59 3.80 -5.56
N SER A 210 5.42 4.41 -4.38
CA SER A 210 4.78 3.75 -3.24
C SER A 210 3.28 3.59 -3.49
N THR A 211 2.73 2.48 -3.05
CA THR A 211 1.30 2.18 -3.13
C THR A 211 0.71 2.00 -1.73
N ASN A 212 -0.59 2.19 -1.60
CA ASN A 212 -1.29 2.01 -0.33
C ASN A 212 -1.48 0.53 0.06
N LEU A 213 -1.48 -0.39 -0.91
CA LEU A 213 -1.85 -1.80 -0.68
C LEU A 213 -0.79 -2.83 -1.10
N TYR A 214 0.13 -2.47 -1.99
CA TYR A 214 0.98 -3.44 -2.69
C TYR A 214 2.48 -3.13 -2.62
N GLY A 215 2.91 -2.30 -1.67
CA GLY A 215 4.31 -1.89 -1.53
C GLY A 215 4.74 -0.92 -2.62
N THR A 216 5.99 -1.00 -3.07
CA THR A 216 6.56 -0.10 -4.08
C THR A 216 6.66 -0.77 -5.45
N ILE A 217 6.31 -0.05 -6.52
CA ILE A 217 6.52 -0.47 -7.91
C ILE A 217 7.51 0.46 -8.62
N LYS A 218 8.18 -0.06 -9.64
CA LYS A 218 9.06 0.70 -10.54
C LYS A 218 8.32 1.04 -11.81
N ILE A 219 8.41 2.30 -12.21
CA ILE A 219 7.82 2.84 -13.44
C ILE A 219 8.93 3.49 -14.26
N PRO A 220 9.18 3.08 -15.51
CA PRO A 220 10.16 3.74 -16.36
C PRO A 220 9.91 5.25 -16.46
N LYS A 221 10.97 6.05 -16.31
CA LYS A 221 10.94 7.52 -16.44
C LYS A 221 10.47 8.01 -17.81
N SER A 222 10.53 7.16 -18.84
CA SER A 222 9.96 7.44 -20.15
C SER A 222 8.43 7.34 -20.18
N LEU A 223 7.83 6.75 -19.13
CA LEU A 223 6.43 6.37 -19.05
C LEU A 223 6.03 5.42 -20.19
N THR A 224 6.93 4.51 -20.57
CA THR A 224 6.73 3.49 -21.61
C THR A 224 7.48 2.22 -21.23
N GLY A 225 7.03 1.07 -21.73
CA GLY A 225 7.70 -0.22 -21.47
C GLY A 225 7.00 -1.00 -20.36
N MET A 226 7.78 -1.70 -19.53
CA MET A 226 7.24 -2.59 -18.49
C MET A 226 7.20 -1.92 -17.13
N LEU A 227 6.14 -2.19 -16.37
CA LEU A 227 6.09 -2.01 -14.94
C LEU A 227 6.80 -3.18 -14.27
N GLU A 228 7.57 -2.89 -13.22
CA GLU A 228 8.34 -3.89 -12.49
C GLU A 228 8.08 -3.79 -10.98
N ALA A 229 8.18 -4.93 -10.28
CA ALA A 229 8.19 -4.91 -8.82
C ALA A 229 9.46 -4.21 -8.31
N ALA A 230 9.34 -3.42 -7.24
CA ALA A 230 10.54 -3.05 -6.48
C ALA A 230 10.99 -4.24 -5.62
N SER A 231 12.31 -4.38 -5.42
CA SER A 231 12.83 -5.31 -4.42
C SER A 231 12.49 -4.82 -3.01
N ASP A 232 12.45 -5.74 -2.04
CA ASP A 232 12.10 -5.43 -0.64
C ASP A 232 12.99 -4.35 0.01
N GLU A 233 14.20 -4.12 -0.51
CA GLU A 233 15.10 -3.07 -0.03
C GLU A 233 14.53 -1.65 -0.22
N VAL A 234 13.57 -1.46 -1.13
CA VAL A 234 12.90 -0.16 -1.38
C VAL A 234 11.54 -0.08 -0.68
N ASN A 235 11.14 -1.10 0.09
CA ASN A 235 9.89 -1.11 0.87
C ASN A 235 9.98 -0.33 2.20
N THR A 236 11.00 0.52 2.39
CA THR A 236 11.00 1.42 3.55
C THR A 236 9.97 2.53 3.34
N PRO A 237 8.91 2.61 4.17
CA PRO A 237 7.89 3.62 4.03
C PRO A 237 8.45 4.92 4.59
N HIS A 238 9.11 5.70 3.75
CA HIS A 238 9.46 7.05 4.10
C HIS A 238 8.95 7.97 2.99
N THR A 239 8.14 8.92 3.47
CA THR A 239 7.86 10.29 3.00
C THR A 239 8.66 10.77 1.80
N GLN A 240 8.29 11.90 1.20
CA GLN A 240 9.13 12.66 0.27
C GLN A 240 10.44 13.19 0.92
N ASP A 241 11.10 12.35 1.72
CA ASP A 241 12.29 12.55 2.54
C ASP A 241 13.48 11.70 2.07
N GLN A 242 13.38 10.97 0.96
CA GLN A 242 14.58 10.42 0.31
C GLN A 242 15.39 11.58 -0.29
N GLY A 243 16.27 12.13 0.55
CA GLY A 243 17.06 13.33 0.32
C GLY A 243 17.21 14.18 1.60
N LEU A 244 16.36 13.98 2.60
CA LEU A 244 16.40 14.65 3.88
C LEU A 244 17.40 13.99 4.82
N ARG A 245 18.67 14.33 4.61
CA ARG A 245 19.55 14.48 5.76
C ARG A 245 18.89 15.52 6.65
N VAL A 246 18.29 15.10 7.77
CA VAL A 246 18.20 15.98 8.95
C VAL A 246 19.59 16.60 9.04
N MET A 247 19.72 17.93 8.91
CA MET A 247 21.04 18.56 8.75
C MET A 247 21.99 18.27 9.92
N GLU A 248 21.48 17.80 11.06
CA GLU A 248 22.28 17.18 12.14
C GLU A 248 23.18 16.02 11.67
N LYS A 249 22.77 15.33 10.60
CA LYS A 249 23.53 14.28 9.89
C LYS A 249 24.23 14.80 8.63
N HIS A 250 24.28 16.11 8.41
CA HIS A 250 25.13 16.67 7.36
C HIS A 250 26.59 16.27 7.67
N PRO A 251 27.39 15.81 6.69
CA PRO A 251 28.74 15.30 6.95
C PRO A 251 29.66 16.31 7.63
N GLU A 252 29.41 17.59 7.41
CA GLU A 252 30.19 18.71 7.98
C GLU A 252 29.52 19.35 9.20
N ALA A 253 28.37 18.85 9.65
CA ALA A 253 27.71 19.40 10.84
C ALA A 253 28.54 19.12 12.09
N GLN A 254 28.66 20.15 12.94
CA GLN A 254 29.39 20.11 14.20
C GLN A 254 28.48 20.56 15.34
N SER A 255 28.69 19.98 16.52
CA SER A 255 28.00 20.35 17.77
C SER A 255 29.01 20.70 18.85
N GLY A 256 28.55 21.34 19.91
CA GLY A 256 29.36 21.82 21.03
C GLY A 256 30.32 22.95 20.63
N GLN A 257 29.96 23.76 19.62
CA GLN A 257 30.82 24.84 19.12
C GLN A 257 30.54 26.17 19.83
N THR A 258 29.35 26.32 20.39
CA THR A 258 28.91 27.52 21.10
C THR A 258 29.20 27.47 22.59
N ARG A 259 29.35 28.64 23.21
CA ARG A 259 29.49 28.77 24.67
C ARG A 259 28.72 29.96 25.20
N MET A 260 28.29 29.87 26.45
CA MET A 260 27.72 30.99 27.20
C MET A 260 28.83 31.74 27.93
N GLU A 261 28.88 33.06 27.78
CA GLU A 261 29.86 33.93 28.43
C GLU A 261 29.24 35.30 28.73
N GLY A 262 29.04 35.61 30.01
CA GLY A 262 28.27 36.79 30.42
C GLY A 262 26.85 36.74 29.83
N ASP A 263 26.37 37.86 29.27
CA ASP A 263 25.06 37.93 28.60
C ASP A 263 25.07 37.35 27.15
N ALA A 264 26.12 36.66 26.72
CA ALA A 264 26.26 36.26 25.32
C ALA A 264 26.30 34.75 25.11
N ILE A 265 25.61 34.29 24.08
CA ILE A 265 25.92 33.02 23.42
C ILE A 265 26.90 33.33 22.29
N LEU A 266 28.07 32.71 22.33
CA LEU A 266 29.19 32.98 21.43
C LEU A 266 29.52 31.76 20.56
N LEU A 267 29.93 32.01 19.32
CA LEU A 267 30.66 31.07 18.47
C LEU A 267 32.07 31.61 18.22
N GLY A 268 33.07 31.03 18.88
CA GLY A 268 34.41 31.61 18.90
C GLY A 268 34.43 32.96 19.60
N GLN A 269 34.58 34.06 18.85
CA GLN A 269 34.50 35.44 19.34
C GLN A 269 33.25 36.19 18.84
N VAL A 270 32.41 35.53 18.03
CA VAL A 270 31.22 36.13 17.45
C VAL A 270 30.05 35.99 18.43
N LYS A 271 29.40 37.10 18.79
CA LYS A 271 28.16 37.08 19.57
C LYS A 271 26.99 36.69 18.67
N LEU A 272 26.33 35.59 19.01
CA LEU A 272 25.17 35.08 18.30
C LEU A 272 23.87 35.65 18.86
N LEU A 273 23.66 35.51 20.18
CA LEU A 273 22.42 35.87 20.87
C LEU A 273 22.72 36.51 22.23
N SER A 274 21.75 37.24 22.77
CA SER A 274 21.73 37.71 24.15
C SER A 274 20.96 36.74 25.03
N ILE A 275 21.56 36.30 26.14
CA ILE A 275 20.93 35.40 27.11
C ILE A 275 19.73 36.10 27.77
N HIS A 276 19.90 37.38 28.13
CA HIS A 276 18.81 38.18 28.69
C HIS A 276 17.60 38.25 27.76
N SER A 277 17.82 38.40 26.44
CA SER A 277 16.73 38.39 25.46
C SER A 277 15.96 37.07 25.47
N LEU A 278 16.66 35.94 25.49
CA LEU A 278 16.05 34.61 25.52
C LEU A 278 15.25 34.38 26.80
N LEU A 279 15.82 34.76 27.95
CA LEU A 279 15.11 34.66 29.23
C LEU A 279 13.88 35.56 29.28
N SER A 280 13.93 36.76 28.69
CA SER A 280 12.77 37.65 28.62
C SER A 280 11.63 37.01 27.83
N GLU A 281 11.92 36.36 26.71
CA GLU A 281 10.92 35.69 25.86
C GLU A 281 10.33 34.44 26.54
N ALA A 282 11.17 33.63 27.19
CA ALA A 282 10.73 32.47 27.96
C ALA A 282 9.81 32.86 29.12
N ASN A 283 10.17 33.92 29.85
CA ASN A 283 9.38 34.45 30.97
C ASN A 283 8.05 35.06 30.52
N ALA A 284 8.02 35.66 29.32
CA ALA A 284 6.76 36.13 28.72
C ALA A 284 5.85 34.96 28.31
N SER A 285 6.44 33.85 27.88
CA SER A 285 5.71 32.66 27.42
C SER A 285 5.05 31.87 28.55
N ILE A 286 5.67 31.82 29.74
CA ILE A 286 5.10 31.19 30.94
C ILE A 286 5.16 32.16 32.13
N PRO A 287 4.13 33.01 32.31
CA PRO A 287 4.14 34.05 33.36
C PRO A 287 4.18 33.51 34.80
N SER A 288 3.89 32.22 35.01
CA SER A 288 3.85 31.58 36.34
C SER A 288 5.20 31.08 36.85
N ARG A 289 6.25 31.13 36.03
CA ARG A 289 7.62 30.71 36.41
C ARG A 289 8.62 31.74 35.92
N THR A 290 9.61 32.04 36.76
CA THR A 290 10.78 32.82 36.34
C THR A 290 11.91 31.87 35.97
N PHE A 291 12.40 31.98 34.75
CA PHE A 291 13.57 31.28 34.23
C PHE A 291 14.81 32.14 34.40
N THR A 292 15.90 31.47 34.74
CA THR A 292 17.24 32.05 34.92
C THR A 292 18.25 31.31 34.04
N GLU A 293 19.49 31.79 33.99
CA GLU A 293 20.55 31.13 33.22
C GLU A 293 20.78 29.67 33.65
N GLN A 294 20.53 29.33 34.91
CA GLN A 294 20.68 27.96 35.43
C GLN A 294 19.63 26.99 34.88
N ASP A 295 18.50 27.52 34.37
CA ASP A 295 17.45 26.72 33.75
C ASP A 295 17.73 26.46 32.25
N MET A 296 18.76 27.09 31.68
CA MET A 296 19.07 27.05 30.25
C MET A 296 20.16 26.01 29.94
N GLU A 297 19.74 24.95 29.25
CA GLU A 297 20.63 24.03 28.54
C GLU A 297 20.69 24.47 27.07
N LEU A 298 21.88 24.40 26.48
CA LEU A 298 22.15 24.83 25.12
C LEU A 298 22.60 23.63 24.27
N GLU A 299 21.95 23.46 23.13
CA GLU A 299 22.41 22.57 22.08
C GLU A 299 22.59 23.36 20.78
N ASP A 300 23.62 23.00 20.02
CA ASP A 300 23.91 23.65 18.76
C ASP A 300 24.23 22.67 17.62
N THR A 301 23.97 23.16 16.40
CA THR A 301 24.44 22.55 15.17
C THR A 301 25.00 23.66 14.30
N VAL A 302 26.29 23.58 13.99
CA VAL A 302 27.01 24.53 13.14
C VAL A 302 27.44 23.82 11.86
N ILE A 303 27.15 24.45 10.73
CA ILE A 303 27.41 23.90 9.40
C ILE A 303 28.22 24.92 8.62
N PRO A 304 29.50 24.64 8.32
CA PRO A 304 30.33 25.55 7.54
C PRO A 304 29.85 25.58 6.08
N LEU A 305 29.74 26.78 5.52
CA LEU A 305 29.30 27.06 4.16
C LEU A 305 30.28 28.05 3.51
N GLY A 306 31.51 27.61 3.29
CA GLY A 306 32.60 28.49 2.83
C GLY A 306 32.93 29.58 3.85
N ALA A 307 32.68 30.85 3.50
CA ALA A 307 32.88 32.00 4.39
C ALA A 307 31.72 32.22 5.38
N SER A 308 30.62 31.47 5.22
CA SER A 308 29.46 31.53 6.09
C SER A 308 29.38 30.32 7.02
N ARG A 309 28.62 30.43 8.10
CA ARG A 309 28.23 29.33 8.98
C ARG A 309 26.73 29.39 9.24
N LEU A 310 26.03 28.31 8.90
CA LEU A 310 24.64 28.15 9.26
C LEU A 310 24.56 27.52 10.66
N ILE A 311 23.84 28.14 11.57
CA ILE A 311 23.86 27.82 12.99
C ILE A 311 22.42 27.60 13.46
N ARG A 312 22.16 26.46 14.08
CA ARG A 312 20.96 26.23 14.87
C ARG A 312 21.35 26.28 16.34
N ILE A 313 20.56 27.00 17.12
CA ILE A 313 20.58 26.97 18.58
C ILE A 313 19.24 26.42 19.07
N SER A 314 19.29 25.42 19.94
CA SER A 314 18.13 24.93 20.70
C SER A 314 18.39 25.17 22.18
N THR A 315 17.34 25.54 22.92
CA THR A 315 17.43 25.73 24.37
C THR A 315 16.35 24.96 25.10
N SER A 316 16.57 24.65 26.38
CA SER A 316 15.56 24.06 27.28
C SER A 316 14.47 25.06 27.73
N LEU A 317 14.59 26.33 27.36
CA LEU A 317 13.66 27.37 27.77
C LEU A 317 12.32 27.22 27.01
N PRO A 318 11.17 27.36 27.69
CA PRO A 318 9.87 27.18 27.05
C PRO A 318 9.52 28.34 26.11
N GLY A 319 8.68 28.05 25.13
CA GLY A 319 8.24 29.04 24.12
C GLY A 319 9.29 29.34 23.05
N LEU A 320 10.55 29.00 23.31
CA LEU A 320 11.64 29.15 22.36
C LEU A 320 11.78 27.88 21.51
N GLY A 321 11.46 28.00 20.23
CA GLY A 321 11.77 26.99 19.22
C GLY A 321 13.28 26.88 18.95
N SER A 322 13.64 26.22 17.85
CA SER A 322 15.03 26.24 17.38
C SER A 322 15.31 27.56 16.68
N ILE A 323 16.36 28.28 17.07
CA ILE A 323 16.73 29.56 16.48
C ILE A 323 17.77 29.30 15.38
N LEU A 324 17.46 29.71 14.16
CA LEU A 324 18.33 29.56 12.99
C LEU A 324 19.00 30.88 12.67
N LEU A 325 20.32 30.86 12.58
CA LEU A 325 21.16 32.02 12.34
C LEU A 325 22.11 31.74 11.17
N LEU A 326 22.43 32.78 10.43
CA LEU A 326 23.56 32.82 9.52
C LEU A 326 24.64 33.70 10.13
N GLU A 327 25.85 33.17 10.27
CA GLU A 327 27.02 33.98 10.49
C GLU A 327 27.81 34.11 9.18
N HIS A 328 28.20 35.33 8.83
CA HIS A 328 29.07 35.62 7.68
C HIS A 328 30.03 36.73 8.05
N ALA A 329 31.34 36.46 7.96
CA ALA A 329 32.40 37.43 8.23
C ALA A 329 32.25 38.19 9.57
N GLY A 330 31.80 37.49 10.63
CA GLY A 330 31.58 38.05 11.96
C GLY A 330 30.24 38.75 12.17
N GLN A 331 29.41 38.89 11.14
CA GLN A 331 28.04 39.41 11.23
C GLN A 331 27.05 38.27 11.37
N VAL A 332 26.02 38.47 12.19
CA VAL A 332 24.99 37.46 12.47
C VAL A 332 23.64 37.96 11.98
N THR A 333 22.96 37.14 11.19
CA THR A 333 21.60 37.37 10.67
C THR A 333 20.68 36.31 11.23
N SER A 334 19.55 36.71 11.81
CA SER A 334 18.49 35.76 12.19
C SER A 334 17.70 35.33 10.97
N LEU A 335 17.44 34.03 10.84
CA LEU A 335 16.74 33.44 9.70
C LEU A 335 15.33 32.97 10.09
N ASP A 336 15.20 32.12 11.12
CA ASP A 336 13.94 31.46 11.44
C ASP A 336 13.94 30.89 12.88
N HIS A 337 12.76 30.47 13.36
CA HIS A 337 12.55 29.80 14.65
C HIS A 337 12.12 28.32 14.49
N ASN A 338 12.52 27.70 13.37
CA ASN A 338 12.15 26.34 12.96
C ASN A 338 13.35 25.39 12.93
N LEU A 339 13.14 24.11 12.57
CA LEU A 339 14.22 23.14 12.42
C LEU A 339 14.89 23.28 11.06
N PHE A 340 16.18 22.96 10.98
CA PHE A 340 16.83 22.72 9.70
C PHE A 340 16.14 21.59 8.94
N TYR A 341 15.84 21.84 7.66
CA TYR A 341 15.22 20.87 6.77
C TYR A 341 16.15 20.51 5.62
N ARG A 342 16.28 21.36 4.59
CA ARG A 342 17.12 21.06 3.41
C ARG A 342 18.23 22.08 3.20
N LEU A 343 19.33 21.61 2.62
CA LEU A 343 20.41 22.43 2.10
C LEU A 343 20.77 21.97 0.70
N VAL A 344 20.76 22.90 -0.25
CA VAL A 344 21.24 22.69 -1.62
C VAL A 344 22.41 23.64 -1.86
N SER A 345 23.57 23.10 -2.22
CA SER A 345 24.73 23.90 -2.60
C SER A 345 24.69 24.20 -4.09
N ALA A 346 24.86 25.46 -4.47
CA ALA A 346 24.99 25.87 -5.86
C ALA A 346 26.47 25.88 -6.29
N SER A 347 26.72 25.69 -7.58
CA SER A 347 28.08 25.67 -8.16
C SER A 347 28.78 27.04 -8.13
N ASP A 348 28.03 28.12 -7.97
CA ASP A 348 28.53 29.50 -7.84
C ASP A 348 28.97 29.86 -6.41
N GLY A 349 28.87 28.93 -5.47
CA GLY A 349 29.21 29.11 -4.06
C GLY A 349 28.08 29.71 -3.21
N SER A 350 26.88 29.88 -3.77
CA SER A 350 25.67 30.19 -3.01
C SER A 350 24.99 28.94 -2.46
N TYR A 351 24.05 29.13 -1.54
CA TYR A 351 23.35 28.05 -0.86
C TYR A 351 21.85 28.33 -0.77
N TRP A 352 21.04 27.28 -0.95
CA TRP A 352 19.62 27.30 -0.65
C TRP A 352 19.38 26.54 0.63
N PHE A 353 18.65 27.16 1.54
CA PHE A 353 18.38 26.62 2.86
C PHE A 353 16.89 26.64 3.12
N SER A 354 16.33 25.53 3.60
CA SER A 354 14.95 25.50 4.06
C SER A 354 14.79 25.03 5.50
N SER A 355 13.80 25.62 6.14
CA SER A 355 13.37 25.27 7.49
C SER A 355 12.06 24.48 7.45
N ALA A 356 11.78 23.74 8.52
CA ALA A 356 10.52 23.04 8.69
C ALA A 356 10.12 23.00 10.17
N TYR A 357 8.82 22.99 10.42
CA TYR A 357 8.32 22.63 11.76
C TYR A 357 8.03 21.13 11.83
N LYS A 358 8.11 20.60 13.04
CA LYS A 358 7.79 19.19 13.33
C LYS A 358 6.33 19.13 13.77
N GLN A 359 5.46 18.54 12.95
CA GLN A 359 4.08 18.26 13.35
C GLN A 359 3.99 16.85 13.92
N SER A 360 3.32 16.71 15.07
CA SER A 360 2.93 15.40 15.58
C SER A 360 1.59 15.03 14.96
N GLU A 361 1.57 14.04 14.10
CA GLU A 361 0.33 13.32 13.78
C GLU A 361 0.13 12.23 14.83
N THR A 362 -1.12 11.91 15.15
CA THR A 362 -1.49 11.05 16.28
C THR A 362 -0.68 9.74 16.35
N HIS A 363 0.03 9.57 17.46
CA HIS A 363 0.61 8.35 18.04
C HIS A 363 1.65 7.49 17.30
N THR A 364 2.23 7.86 16.15
CA THR A 364 3.48 7.18 15.69
C THR A 364 4.25 7.83 14.54
N TYR A 365 3.76 8.91 13.92
CA TYR A 365 4.38 9.50 12.74
C TYR A 365 4.57 11.01 12.91
N TYR A 366 5.77 11.49 12.59
CA TYR A 366 6.07 12.93 12.52
C TYR A 366 6.17 13.33 11.05
N SER A 367 5.37 14.29 10.62
CA SER A 367 5.51 14.97 9.34
C SER A 367 6.32 16.27 9.54
N ARG A 368 7.22 16.56 8.61
CA ARG A 368 7.95 17.83 8.55
C ARG A 368 7.39 18.63 7.40
N HIS A 369 6.91 19.84 7.69
CA HIS A 369 6.34 20.74 6.70
C HIS A 369 7.33 21.88 6.49
N GLU A 370 7.86 21.99 5.27
CA GLU A 370 8.75 23.09 4.88
C GLU A 370 8.05 24.42 5.12
N GLN A 371 8.70 25.38 5.78
CA GLN A 371 8.10 26.64 6.19
C GLN A 371 8.70 27.82 5.46
N HIS A 372 10.02 27.92 5.46
CA HIS A 372 10.72 28.99 4.76
C HIS A 372 11.82 28.42 3.89
N LEU A 373 12.00 29.04 2.72
CA LEU A 373 13.11 28.80 1.82
C LEU A 373 13.89 30.11 1.67
N TRP A 374 15.19 30.01 1.88
CA TRP A 374 16.15 31.08 1.89
C TRP A 374 17.22 30.83 0.83
N HIS A 375 17.65 31.90 0.16
CA HIS A 375 18.86 31.91 -0.66
C HIS A 375 19.94 32.71 0.06
N ILE A 376 21.14 32.16 0.16
CA ILE A 376 22.32 32.77 0.76
C ILE A 376 23.36 32.92 -0.35
N ASP A 377 23.61 34.15 -0.78
CA ASP A 377 24.63 34.41 -1.80
C ASP A 377 26.06 34.29 -1.23
N LYS A 378 27.05 34.30 -2.13
CA LYS A 378 28.47 34.19 -1.76
C LYS A 378 28.99 35.31 -0.83
N ALA A 379 28.28 36.44 -0.77
CA ALA A 379 28.60 37.57 0.10
C ALA A 379 27.82 37.52 1.43
N GLY A 380 27.08 36.44 1.68
CA GLY A 380 26.29 36.25 2.89
C GLY A 380 24.96 36.99 2.90
N ASN A 381 24.53 37.58 1.78
CA ASN A 381 23.21 38.20 1.73
C ASN A 381 22.13 37.13 1.68
N VAL A 382 21.09 37.33 2.48
CA VAL A 382 19.96 36.40 2.62
C VAL A 382 18.74 36.95 1.88
N ARG A 383 18.02 36.08 1.16
CA ARG A 383 16.75 36.42 0.51
C ARG A 383 15.68 35.38 0.82
N SER A 384 14.47 35.83 1.17
CA SER A 384 13.30 34.96 1.34
C SER A 384 12.68 34.66 -0.02
N ILE A 385 12.50 33.38 -0.34
CA ILE A 385 11.86 32.97 -1.58
C ILE A 385 10.32 33.09 -1.50
N HIS A 386 9.77 33.05 -0.29
CA HIS A 386 8.34 33.31 -0.07
C HIS A 386 8.00 34.76 -0.45
N GLU A 387 8.83 35.72 -0.03
CA GLU A 387 8.67 37.13 -0.38
C GLU A 387 8.90 37.37 -1.87
N LEU A 388 9.92 36.73 -2.46
CA LEU A 388 10.23 36.85 -3.89
C LEU A 388 9.06 36.39 -4.77
N LEU A 389 8.44 35.26 -4.40
CA LEU A 389 7.36 34.65 -5.19
C LEU A 389 5.96 35.11 -4.79
N GLY A 390 5.82 35.80 -3.65
CA GLY A 390 4.53 36.20 -3.08
C GLY A 390 3.65 35.01 -2.74
N ALA A 391 4.24 33.87 -2.37
CA ALA A 391 3.52 32.63 -2.07
C ALA A 391 3.67 32.26 -0.58
N PRO A 392 2.57 31.92 0.10
CA PRO A 392 2.61 31.58 1.52
C PRO A 392 3.21 30.20 1.80
N MET A 393 3.23 29.31 0.81
CA MET A 393 3.85 27.99 0.92
C MET A 393 4.80 27.75 -0.24
N ILE A 394 6.06 27.40 0.08
CA ILE A 394 7.06 26.94 -0.89
C ILE A 394 7.53 25.55 -0.49
N ARG A 395 7.45 24.59 -1.42
CA ARG A 395 8.06 23.25 -1.29
C ARG A 395 9.20 23.09 -2.28
N VAL A 396 10.40 22.78 -1.82
CA VAL A 396 11.56 22.47 -2.67
C VAL A 396 11.35 21.09 -3.30
N LEU A 397 11.37 21.05 -4.64
CA LEU A 397 11.32 19.79 -5.39
C LEU A 397 12.71 19.20 -5.54
N THR A 398 13.66 19.98 -6.05
CA THR A 398 15.05 19.55 -6.26
C THR A 398 15.98 20.73 -6.48
N GLY A 399 17.28 20.53 -6.26
CA GLY A 399 18.35 21.42 -6.69
C GLY A 399 18.94 20.96 -8.02
N LEU A 400 19.21 21.91 -8.93
CA LEU A 400 19.74 21.61 -10.26
C LEU A 400 21.26 21.87 -10.32
N ARG A 401 21.91 21.25 -11.31
CA ARG A 401 23.38 21.35 -11.50
C ARG A 401 23.85 22.77 -11.83
N ASP A 402 22.98 23.59 -12.41
CA ASP A 402 23.25 25.01 -12.68
C ASP A 402 23.17 25.89 -11.43
N GLY A 403 22.84 25.32 -10.26
CA GLY A 403 22.72 26.03 -8.99
C GLY A 403 21.34 26.61 -8.71
N SER A 404 20.39 26.47 -9.63
CA SER A 404 19.00 26.85 -9.42
C SER A 404 18.23 25.80 -8.62
N VAL A 405 17.06 26.18 -8.09
CA VAL A 405 16.14 25.26 -7.43
C VAL A 405 14.79 25.24 -8.14
N LEU A 406 14.20 24.04 -8.22
CA LEU A 406 12.79 23.88 -8.59
C LEU A 406 11.96 23.83 -7.32
N VAL A 407 10.91 24.65 -7.30
CA VAL A 407 9.98 24.73 -6.17
C VAL A 407 8.53 24.64 -6.64
N LEU A 408 7.67 24.18 -5.75
CA LEU A 408 6.23 24.43 -5.83
C LEU A 408 5.89 25.64 -4.98
N ALA A 409 5.13 26.56 -5.56
CA ALA A 409 4.54 27.69 -4.86
C ALA A 409 3.02 27.54 -4.81
N SER A 410 2.43 27.57 -3.62
CA SER A 410 1.00 27.35 -3.40
C SER A 410 0.45 28.19 -2.25
N ASP A 411 -0.88 28.23 -2.16
CA ASP A 411 -1.59 28.94 -1.08
C ASP A 411 -1.55 28.19 0.27
N ASN A 412 -1.31 26.87 0.23
CA ASN A 412 -1.20 26.01 1.42
C ASN A 412 -0.37 24.75 1.10
N ASP A 413 -0.19 23.90 2.10
CA ASP A 413 0.64 22.69 2.07
C ASP A 413 -0.09 21.40 1.68
N TRP A 414 -1.37 21.48 1.30
CA TRP A 414 -2.16 20.30 0.93
C TRP A 414 -1.83 19.86 -0.50
N ASP A 415 -1.55 18.56 -0.68
CA ASP A 415 -1.21 17.97 -1.99
C ASP A 415 -2.30 18.13 -3.07
N GLY A 416 -3.56 18.41 -2.67
CA GLY A 416 -4.67 18.68 -3.59
C GLY A 416 -4.76 20.13 -4.07
N THR A 417 -3.99 21.04 -3.46
CA THR A 417 -3.99 22.46 -3.79
C THR A 417 -3.25 22.69 -5.10
N ALA A 418 -3.80 23.57 -5.92
CA ALA A 418 -3.13 24.04 -7.11
C ALA A 418 -1.81 24.74 -6.75
N ALA A 419 -0.73 24.34 -7.41
CA ALA A 419 0.59 24.93 -7.21
C ALA A 419 1.21 25.35 -8.54
N ASP A 420 2.01 26.40 -8.50
CA ASP A 420 2.87 26.78 -9.61
C ASP A 420 4.24 26.11 -9.44
N VAL A 421 4.80 25.59 -10.54
CA VAL A 421 6.17 25.10 -10.56
C VAL A 421 7.08 26.24 -11.02
N VAL A 422 8.02 26.63 -10.18
CA VAL A 422 8.91 27.77 -10.42
C VAL A 422 10.36 27.33 -10.31
N GLN A 423 11.18 27.72 -11.28
CA GLN A 423 12.64 27.64 -11.19
C GLN A 423 13.16 28.96 -10.65
N VAL A 424 13.91 28.93 -9.56
CA VAL A 424 14.54 30.11 -8.96
C VAL A 424 16.05 30.02 -9.14
N GLN A 425 16.62 31.00 -9.82
CA GLN A 425 18.04 31.12 -10.12
C GLN A 425 18.79 31.73 -8.93
N ALA A 426 20.08 31.42 -8.83
CA ALA A 426 20.94 31.94 -7.76
C ALA A 426 21.13 33.48 -7.80
N ASP A 427 20.86 34.13 -8.92
CA ASP A 427 20.85 35.60 -8.99
C ASP A 427 19.57 36.22 -8.40
N GLY A 428 18.59 35.40 -8.01
CA GLY A 428 17.29 35.78 -7.50
C GLY A 428 16.22 35.99 -8.57
N THR A 429 16.51 35.69 -9.83
CA THR A 429 15.47 35.65 -10.88
C THR A 429 14.64 34.38 -10.75
N ALA A 430 13.34 34.48 -11.03
CA ALA A 430 12.41 33.37 -10.97
C ALA A 430 11.66 33.20 -12.28
N GLN A 431 11.58 31.98 -12.78
CA GLN A 431 10.84 31.61 -13.97
C GLN A 431 9.74 30.61 -13.59
N LYS A 432 8.48 31.01 -13.77
CA LYS A 432 7.36 30.07 -13.68
C LYS A 432 7.38 29.15 -14.90
N LEU A 433 7.50 27.84 -14.66
CA LEU A 433 7.52 26.82 -15.69
C LEU A 433 6.12 26.29 -15.99
N TYR A 434 5.35 26.05 -14.93
CA TYR A 434 3.98 25.53 -15.03
C TYR A 434 3.09 26.23 -14.02
N SER A 435 1.82 26.41 -14.37
CA SER A 435 0.83 27.06 -13.52
C SER A 435 -0.29 26.10 -13.14
N ASN A 436 -0.85 26.24 -11.93
CA ASN A 436 -2.04 25.51 -11.49
C ASN A 436 -1.92 23.97 -11.65
N VAL A 437 -0.74 23.43 -11.34
CA VAL A 437 -0.49 21.99 -11.32
C VAL A 437 -1.19 21.41 -10.09
N LYS A 438 -1.98 20.36 -10.29
CA LYS A 438 -2.76 19.70 -9.23
C LYS A 438 -2.33 18.25 -9.07
N GLY A 439 -1.93 17.88 -7.86
CA GLY A 439 -1.45 16.55 -7.53
C GLY A 439 -0.04 16.59 -6.96
N LYS A 440 0.51 15.40 -6.71
CA LYS A 440 1.84 15.24 -6.10
C LYS A 440 2.92 15.39 -7.17
N VAL A 441 3.62 16.52 -7.17
CA VAL A 441 4.72 16.77 -8.10
C VAL A 441 6.04 16.26 -7.54
N TYR A 442 6.81 15.60 -8.40
CA TYR A 442 8.15 15.11 -8.16
C TYR A 442 9.10 15.64 -9.23
N ALA A 443 10.30 16.03 -8.84
CA ALA A 443 11.37 16.37 -9.77
C ALA A 443 12.53 15.40 -9.56
N ASP A 444 13.02 14.80 -10.64
CA ASP A 444 14.27 14.02 -10.57
C ASP A 444 15.50 14.95 -10.52
N SER A 445 16.67 14.36 -10.29
CA SER A 445 17.94 15.11 -10.20
C SER A 445 18.36 15.84 -11.49
N SER A 446 17.73 15.54 -12.63
CA SER A 446 17.92 16.26 -13.89
C SER A 446 16.97 17.45 -14.07
N GLY A 447 16.02 17.62 -13.15
CA GLY A 447 14.96 18.64 -13.21
C GLY A 447 13.74 18.20 -14.01
N LYS A 448 13.65 16.92 -14.39
CA LYS A 448 12.47 16.41 -15.09
C LYS A 448 11.34 16.19 -14.11
N LEU A 449 10.16 16.68 -14.48
CA LEU A 449 9.01 16.81 -13.58
C LEU A 449 7.92 15.78 -13.89
N TYR A 450 7.40 15.16 -12.84
CA TYR A 450 6.32 14.18 -12.89
C TYR A 450 5.22 14.59 -11.93
N MET A 451 3.98 14.59 -12.39
CA MET A 451 2.79 14.87 -11.61
C MET A 451 2.01 13.57 -11.42
N LEU A 452 1.85 13.16 -10.17
CA LEU A 452 1.05 11.99 -9.79
C LEU A 452 -0.32 12.46 -9.28
N SER A 453 -1.38 11.91 -9.88
CA SER A 453 -2.79 12.08 -9.52
C SER A 453 -3.29 10.78 -8.86
N PRO A 454 -3.25 10.65 -7.51
CA PRO A 454 -3.68 9.44 -6.82
C PRO A 454 -5.11 9.03 -7.15
N GLU A 455 -6.00 10.00 -7.29
CA GLU A 455 -7.44 9.84 -7.57
C GLU A 455 -7.74 9.10 -8.88
N GLN A 456 -6.76 9.03 -9.78
CA GLN A 456 -6.87 8.36 -11.06
C GLN A 456 -5.80 7.28 -11.25
N ASN A 457 -4.93 7.05 -10.26
CA ASN A 457 -3.72 6.25 -10.45
C ASN A 457 -2.98 6.68 -11.73
N ARG A 458 -2.79 7.99 -11.90
CA ARG A 458 -2.24 8.56 -13.13
C ARG A 458 -0.93 9.29 -12.87
N ILE A 459 0.03 9.12 -13.77
CA ILE A 459 1.30 9.86 -13.77
C ILE A 459 1.44 10.58 -15.10
N HIS A 460 1.72 11.87 -15.02
CA HIS A 460 1.95 12.74 -16.16
C HIS A 460 3.36 13.32 -16.09
N MET A 461 4.08 13.31 -17.20
CA MET A 461 5.38 13.97 -17.33
C MET A 461 5.18 15.40 -17.81
N LEU A 462 5.37 16.37 -16.91
CA LEU A 462 5.14 17.78 -17.20
C LEU A 462 6.04 18.27 -18.34
N GLY A 463 5.48 19.07 -19.24
CA GLY A 463 6.16 19.54 -20.45
C GLY A 463 6.16 18.54 -21.61
N SER A 464 5.43 17.42 -21.47
CA SER A 464 5.27 16.42 -22.52
C SER A 464 3.80 16.00 -22.65
N GLU A 465 3.45 15.32 -23.75
CA GLU A 465 2.14 14.67 -23.89
C GLU A 465 2.08 13.29 -23.19
N ARG A 466 3.15 12.88 -22.49
CA ARG A 466 3.23 11.55 -21.89
C ARG A 466 2.46 11.49 -20.57
N THR A 467 1.39 10.71 -20.60
CA THR A 467 0.54 10.39 -19.44
C THR A 467 0.26 8.90 -19.42
N VAL A 468 0.27 8.31 -18.24
CA VAL A 468 -0.04 6.90 -18.02
C VAL A 468 -1.04 6.80 -16.89
N GLU A 469 -2.12 6.06 -17.12
CA GLU A 469 -3.10 5.67 -16.12
C GLU A 469 -2.95 4.17 -15.85
N LEU A 470 -2.81 3.80 -14.58
CA LEU A 470 -2.59 2.42 -14.16
C LEU A 470 -3.80 1.88 -13.42
N THR A 471 -4.31 0.74 -13.86
CA THR A 471 -5.37 0.03 -13.12
C THR A 471 -4.80 -0.59 -11.84
N GLU A 472 -5.64 -0.77 -10.83
CA GLU A 472 -5.27 -1.51 -9.60
C GLU A 472 -4.75 -2.90 -9.96
N LYS A 473 -5.40 -3.57 -10.92
CA LYS A 473 -5.02 -4.90 -11.44
C LYS A 473 -3.60 -4.93 -11.97
N MET A 474 -3.21 -3.94 -12.76
CA MET A 474 -1.84 -3.86 -13.28
C MET A 474 -0.82 -3.68 -12.15
N ILE A 475 -1.12 -2.80 -11.19
CA ILE A 475 -0.25 -2.54 -10.05
C ILE A 475 -0.13 -3.80 -9.17
N PHE A 476 -1.25 -4.48 -8.89
CA PHE A 476 -1.31 -5.72 -8.13
C PHE A 476 -0.48 -6.83 -8.80
N GLN A 477 -0.66 -7.06 -10.09
CA GLN A 477 0.10 -8.08 -10.82
C GLN A 477 1.60 -7.77 -10.82
N THR A 478 1.95 -6.51 -11.10
CA THR A 478 3.34 -6.03 -11.07
C THR A 478 3.98 -6.29 -9.71
N ALA A 479 3.32 -5.88 -8.62
CA ALA A 479 3.82 -6.05 -7.26
C ALA A 479 3.97 -7.52 -6.85
N ASN A 480 3.26 -8.44 -7.51
CA ASN A 480 3.39 -9.88 -7.30
C ASN A 480 4.30 -10.56 -8.34
N GLY A 481 5.20 -9.81 -8.98
CA GLY A 481 6.22 -10.36 -9.88
C GLY A 481 5.70 -10.75 -11.27
N GLN A 482 4.55 -10.22 -11.69
CA GLN A 482 4.00 -10.37 -13.04
C GLN A 482 4.09 -9.02 -13.77
N PRO A 483 5.19 -8.74 -14.50
CA PRO A 483 5.38 -7.46 -15.19
C PRO A 483 4.23 -7.12 -16.12
N GLN A 484 3.82 -5.84 -16.10
CA GLN A 484 2.71 -5.35 -16.91
C GLN A 484 3.18 -4.30 -17.91
N MET A 485 2.71 -4.37 -19.14
CA MET A 485 3.04 -3.36 -20.13
C MET A 485 2.28 -2.07 -19.82
N ILE A 486 2.99 -0.95 -19.80
CA ILE A 486 2.38 0.36 -19.71
C ILE A 486 1.46 0.58 -20.93
N PRO A 487 0.19 0.98 -20.73
CA PRO A 487 -0.72 1.22 -21.85
C PRO A 487 -0.17 2.35 -22.72
N SER A 488 -0.19 2.15 -24.04
CA SER A 488 0.17 3.20 -24.99
C SER A 488 -0.97 4.22 -25.06
N ILE A 489 -0.95 5.24 -24.18
CA ILE A 489 -1.88 6.36 -24.32
C ILE A 489 -1.29 7.30 -25.37
N THR A 490 -1.88 7.27 -26.57
CA THR A 490 -1.75 8.39 -27.51
C THR A 490 -2.80 9.40 -27.05
N ALA A 491 -2.38 10.57 -26.56
CA ALA A 491 -3.33 11.60 -26.18
C ALA A 491 -4.19 11.97 -27.40
N ASN A 492 -5.50 11.72 -27.33
CA ASN A 492 -6.42 12.46 -28.19
C ASN A 492 -6.40 13.91 -27.68
N ARG A 493 -6.11 14.80 -28.61
CA ARG A 493 -5.98 16.26 -28.45
C ARG A 493 -7.13 16.91 -27.69
#